data_AF-A0A7C7K5V9-F1
#
_entry.id   AF-A0A7C7K5V9-F1
#
_cell.length_a   1.000
_cell.length_b   1.000
_cell.length_c   1.000
_cell.angle_alpha   90.00
_cell.angle_beta   90.00
_cell.angle_gamma   90.00
#
_symmetry.space_group_name_H-M   'P 1'
#
loop_
_entity.id
_entity.type
_entity.pdbx_description
1 polymer ?
#
loop_
_entity_poly.entity_id
_entity_poly.type
_entity_poly.pdbx_seq_one_letter_code
_entity_poly.pdbx_strand_id
1 'polypeptide(L)' 'SHSYGIDFEIQTPIITMSKAEIARMAVQIEAPIHLTWSCYQGNERPCGTCDSCILRAKGFEEAGIKDPTLIE' A
#
# COMPACT_ATOMS: atom_id res chain seq x y z
N SER A 1 4.88 26.43 -0.09
CA SER A 1 4.45 27.51 -1.02
C SER A 1 3.65 28.52 -0.23
N HIS A 2 4.08 29.79 -0.17
CA HIS A 2 3.35 30.89 0.50
C HIS A 2 2.57 31.77 -0.48
N SER A 3 2.49 31.39 -1.77
CA SER A 3 1.88 32.22 -2.82
C SER A 3 0.40 32.52 -2.62
N TYR A 4 -0.30 31.74 -1.80
CA TYR A 4 -1.73 31.90 -1.49
C TYR A 4 -1.99 32.36 -0.05
N GLY A 5 -0.95 32.58 0.78
CA GLY A 5 -1.11 32.99 2.18
C GLY A 5 -1.80 31.96 3.09
N ILE A 6 -1.82 30.69 2.68
CA ILE A 6 -2.42 29.59 3.45
C ILE A 6 -1.28 28.80 4.08
N ASP A 7 -1.30 28.69 5.41
CA ASP A 7 -0.42 27.79 6.15
C ASP A 7 -0.92 26.35 6.01
N PHE A 8 -0.03 25.46 5.60
CA PHE A 8 -0.31 24.03 5.53
C PHE A 8 0.95 23.23 5.82
N GLU A 9 0.76 22.00 6.30
CA GLU A 9 1.83 21.07 6.61
C GLU A 9 1.67 19.81 5.74
N ILE A 10 2.79 19.29 5.22
CA ILE A 10 2.82 18.05 4.45
C ILE A 10 3.22 16.91 5.38
N GLN A 11 2.29 16.00 5.64
CA GLN A 11 2.55 14.79 6.41
C GLN A 11 2.92 13.64 5.47
N THR A 12 4.06 13.00 5.72
CA THR A 12 4.57 11.88 4.92
C THR A 12 4.81 10.63 5.78
N PRO A 13 3.77 10.11 6.47
CA PRO A 13 3.91 9.14 7.55
C PRO A 13 4.57 7.81 7.16
N ILE A 14 4.58 7.48 5.87
CA ILE A 14 5.10 6.21 5.34
C ILE A 14 6.33 6.37 4.43
N ILE A 15 6.90 7.58 4.30
CA ILE A 15 7.92 7.85 3.27
C ILE A 15 9.23 7.10 3.47
N THR A 16 9.60 6.81 4.71
CA THR A 16 10.80 6.04 5.07
C THR A 16 10.51 4.54 5.23
N MET A 17 9.25 4.13 5.14
CA MET A 17 8.83 2.75 5.39
C MET A 17 9.01 1.89 4.13
N SER A 18 9.53 0.68 4.33
CA SER A 18 9.48 -0.41 3.37
C SER A 18 8.04 -0.90 3.14
N LYS A 19 7.81 -1.65 2.06
CA LYS A 19 6.50 -2.25 1.79
C LYS A 19 6.07 -3.24 2.89
N ALA A 20 7.01 -3.94 3.50
CA ALA A 20 6.74 -4.84 4.63
C ALA A 20 6.30 -4.08 5.88
N GLU A 21 6.95 -2.94 6.19
CA GLU A 21 6.54 -2.08 7.30
C GLU A 21 5.16 -1.47 7.07
N ILE A 22 4.88 -1.03 5.83
CA ILE A 22 3.56 -0.51 5.44
C ILE A 22 2.49 -1.60 5.60
N ALA A 23 2.77 -2.83 5.17
CA ALA A 23 1.84 -3.95 5.33
C ALA A 23 1.55 -4.27 6.81
N ARG A 24 2.59 -4.34 7.65
CA ARG A 24 2.44 -4.52 9.10
C ARG A 24 1.61 -3.41 9.74
N MET A 25 1.93 -2.15 9.43
CA MET A 25 1.19 -1.00 9.93
C MET A 25 -0.28 -1.04 9.50
N ALA A 26 -0.54 -1.32 8.23
CA ALA A 26 -1.90 -1.39 7.69
C ALA A 26 -2.76 -2.44 8.42
N VAL A 27 -2.19 -3.61 8.74
CA VAL A 27 -2.89 -4.63 9.54
C VAL A 27 -3.08 -4.17 11.00
N GLN A 28 -2.04 -3.59 11.61
CA GLN A 28 -2.08 -3.11 12.99
C GLN A 28 -3.19 -2.06 13.22
N ILE A 29 -3.44 -1.20 12.24
CA ILE A 29 -4.48 -0.17 12.30
C ILE A 29 -5.83 -0.63 11.73
N GLU A 30 -5.97 -1.92 11.41
CA GLU A 30 -7.19 -2.50 10.82
C GLU A 30 -7.63 -1.76 9.54
N ALA A 31 -6.67 -1.33 8.72
CA ALA A 31 -6.97 -0.68 7.45
C ALA A 31 -7.76 -1.65 6.54
N PRO A 32 -8.68 -1.15 5.71
CA PRO A 32 -9.50 -1.98 4.81
C PRO A 32 -8.68 -2.46 3.59
N ILE A 33 -7.60 -3.21 3.83
CA ILE A 33 -6.64 -3.65 2.81
C ILE A 33 -7.32 -4.44 1.69
N HIS A 34 -8.35 -5.23 2.02
CA HIS A 34 -9.14 -6.01 1.07
C HIS A 34 -9.89 -5.15 0.04
N LEU A 35 -10.08 -3.85 0.30
CA LEU A 35 -10.68 -2.88 -0.62
C LEU A 35 -9.64 -2.09 -1.42
N THR A 36 -8.35 -2.34 -1.21
CA THR A 36 -7.28 -1.59 -1.87
C THR A 36 -6.92 -2.18 -3.23
N TRP A 37 -6.49 -1.31 -4.15
CA TRP A 37 -5.99 -1.71 -5.45
C TRP A 37 -4.57 -1.18 -5.65
N SER A 38 -3.64 -2.08 -5.99
CA SER A 38 -2.26 -1.70 -6.31
C SER A 38 -1.90 -1.98 -7.77
N CYS A 39 -2.62 -2.89 -8.44
CA CYS A 39 -2.26 -3.29 -9.80
C CYS A 39 -2.39 -2.12 -10.79
N TYR A 40 -1.46 -2.04 -11.74
CA TYR A 40 -1.55 -1.06 -12.83
C TYR A 40 -2.54 -1.45 -13.92
N GLN A 41 -2.90 -2.73 -13.97
CA GLN A 41 -3.91 -3.23 -14.88
C GLN A 41 -5.29 -3.09 -14.22
N GLY A 42 -6.31 -2.79 -15.02
CA GLY A 42 -7.71 -2.67 -14.58
C GLY A 42 -8.53 -3.93 -14.82
N ASN A 43 -7.95 -5.11 -14.56
CA ASN A 43 -8.64 -6.39 -14.72
C ASN A 43 -9.47 -6.72 -13.47
N GLU A 44 -10.24 -7.82 -13.50
CA GLU A 44 -11.02 -8.29 -12.33
C GLU A 44 -10.16 -8.67 -11.11
N ARG A 45 -8.89 -9.04 -11.35
CA ARG A 45 -7.91 -9.41 -10.31
C ARG A 45 -6.56 -8.74 -10.59
N PRO A 46 -5.73 -8.51 -9.56
CA PRO A 46 -4.36 -8.05 -9.76
C PRO A 46 -3.59 -8.97 -10.72
N CYS A 47 -2.88 -8.38 -11.69
CA CYS A 47 -2.26 -9.16 -12.77
C CYS A 47 -1.08 -10.04 -12.33
N GLY A 48 -0.54 -9.83 -11.13
CA GLY A 48 0.60 -10.59 -10.58
C GLY A 48 1.97 -10.31 -11.23
N THR A 49 2.00 -9.57 -12.35
CA THR A 49 3.21 -9.41 -13.19
C THR A 49 3.71 -7.98 -13.31
N CYS A 50 2.93 -6.96 -12.95
CA CYS A 50 3.39 -5.58 -12.98
C CYS A 50 4.20 -5.23 -11.72
N ASP A 51 5.07 -4.22 -11.81
CA ASP A 51 5.96 -3.82 -10.69
C ASP A 51 5.21 -3.62 -9.37
N SER A 52 4.05 -2.97 -9.40
CA SER A 52 3.24 -2.76 -8.20
C SER A 52 2.69 -4.06 -7.60
N CYS A 53 2.29 -5.04 -8.42
CA CYS A 53 1.88 -6.36 -7.92
C CYS A 53 3.06 -7.10 -7.27
N ILE A 54 4.23 -7.05 -7.91
CA ILE A 54 5.45 -7.70 -7.41
C ILE A 54 5.87 -7.07 -6.08
N LEU A 55 5.90 -5.74 -5.99
CA LEU A 55 6.24 -5.01 -4.76
C LEU A 55 5.24 -5.26 -3.63
N ARG A 56 3.95 -5.35 -3.96
CA ARG A 56 2.90 -5.68 -2.99
C ARG A 56 3.10 -7.10 -2.45
N ALA A 57 3.23 -8.08 -3.33
CA ALA A 57 3.43 -9.48 -2.96
C ALA A 57 4.67 -9.64 -2.06
N LYS A 58 5.80 -9.07 -2.46
CA LYS A 58 7.04 -9.06 -1.67
C LYS A 58 6.85 -8.38 -0.31
N GLY A 59 6.12 -7.26 -0.26
CA GLY A 59 5.83 -6.57 1.00
C GLY A 59 5.04 -7.43 1.99
N PHE A 60 4.01 -8.14 1.53
CA PHE A 60 3.24 -9.06 2.37
C PHE A 60 4.05 -10.29 2.78
N GLU A 61 4.83 -10.85 1.87
CA GLU A 61 5.74 -11.97 2.14
C GLU A 61 6.76 -11.62 3.23
N GLU A 62 7.49 -10.52 3.07
CA GLU A 62 8.47 -10.01 4.07
C GLU A 62 7.80 -9.57 5.37
N ALA A 63 6.51 -9.24 5.34
CA ALA A 63 5.74 -8.96 6.55
C ALA A 63 5.31 -10.22 7.31
N GLY A 64 5.39 -11.41 6.69
CA GLY A 64 4.85 -12.65 7.25
C GLY A 64 3.32 -12.64 7.35
N ILE A 65 2.65 -11.84 6.51
CA ILE A 65 1.19 -11.60 6.54
C ILE A 65 0.61 -12.02 5.21
N LYS A 66 -0.50 -12.77 5.22
CA LYS A 66 -1.25 -13.07 3.98
C LYS A 66 -1.92 -11.81 3.45
N ASP A 67 -1.75 -11.54 2.16
CA ASP A 67 -2.40 -10.40 1.50
C ASP A 67 -3.95 -10.54 1.55
N PRO A 68 -4.67 -9.63 2.23
CA PRO A 68 -6.13 -9.69 2.32
C PRO A 68 -6.88 -9.53 0.99
N THR A 69 -6.21 -9.10 -0.07
CA THR A 69 -6.81 -8.99 -1.43
C THR A 69 -6.77 -10.30 -2.21
N LEU A 70 -6.02 -11.30 -1.73
CA LEU A 70 -5.89 -12.62 -2.35
C LEU A 70 -6.75 -13.69 -1.66
N ILE A 71 -7.64 -13.28 -0.75
CA ILE A 71 -8.58 -14.19 -0.09
C ILE A 71 -9.69 -14.53 -1.09
N GLU A 72 -9.84 -15.81 -1.41
CA GLU A 72 -10.99 -16.36 -2.15
C GLU A 72 -12.27 -16.38 -1.29
#